data_AF-A0A7S2WLA4-F1
#
_entry.id   AF-A0A7S2WLA4-F1
#
_cell.length_a   1.000
_cell.length_b   1.000
_cell.length_c   1.000
_cell.angle_alpha   90.00
_cell.angle_beta   90.00
_cell.angle_gamma   90.00
#
_symmetry.space_group_name_H-M   'P 1'
#
loop_
_entity.id
_entity.type
_entity.pdbx_description
1 polymer ?
#
loop_
_entity_poly.entity_id
_entity_poly.type
_entity_poly.pdbx_seq_one_letter_code
_entity_poly.pdbx_strand_id
1 'polypeptide(L)'
;MPAQGWSYWTYKSFDDITTQNSATETFFDEKGDLQQAKVKALARTYAPTIAGKPDHMHFSPESGEFDLTYTVHRTVSSLTSQVFLQTDLYYPNGFSVRTLPARQVKWQVNSQGEGWILLDVVHDSDLTEGTQISVAIAPSSV
;
A
#
# COMPACT_ATOMS: atom_id res chain seq x y z
N MET A 1 5.67 13.19 9.96
CA MET A 1 6.56 12.17 10.56
C MET A 1 7.13 11.32 9.41
N PRO A 2 8.37 10.80 9.49
CA PRO A 2 8.91 9.95 8.42
C PRO A 2 8.10 8.65 8.29
N ALA A 3 8.02 8.10 7.07
CA ALA A 3 7.39 6.81 6.83
C ALA A 3 8.20 5.68 7.52
N GLN A 4 7.52 4.78 8.23
CA GLN A 4 8.15 3.68 8.94
C GLN A 4 7.47 2.37 8.57
N GLY A 5 8.27 1.35 8.28
CA GLY A 5 7.80 -0.03 8.14
C GLY A 5 7.58 -0.68 9.50
N TRP A 6 6.81 -1.76 9.50
CA TRP A 6 6.61 -2.60 10.67
C TRP A 6 6.50 -4.05 10.24
N SER A 7 6.77 -4.95 11.19
CA SER A 7 6.54 -6.39 11.04
C SER A 7 5.67 -6.83 12.21
N TYR A 8 4.54 -7.46 11.90
CA TYR A 8 3.62 -7.94 12.93
C TYR A 8 4.15 -9.22 13.59
N TRP A 9 4.04 -9.27 14.91
CA TRP A 9 4.18 -10.51 15.68
C TRP A 9 2.76 -11.08 15.94
N THR A 10 2.41 -12.27 15.45
CA THR A 10 3.26 -13.22 14.71
C THR A 10 2.51 -13.93 13.59
N TYR A 11 3.26 -14.35 12.57
CA TYR A 11 2.69 -15.00 11.40
C TYR A 11 2.09 -16.36 11.76
N LYS A 12 2.83 -17.22 12.47
CA LYS A 12 2.38 -18.58 12.84
C LYS A 12 2.98 -18.99 14.19
N SER A 13 2.25 -19.80 14.96
CA SER A 13 2.77 -20.41 16.19
C SER A 13 3.77 -21.53 15.88
N PHE A 14 4.84 -21.57 16.66
CA PHE A 14 5.89 -22.59 16.62
C PHE A 14 6.42 -22.84 18.04
N ASP A 15 5.56 -23.38 18.90
CA ASP A 15 5.89 -23.77 20.28
C ASP A 15 6.69 -22.71 21.06
N ASP A 16 6.31 -21.43 20.92
CA ASP A 16 6.90 -20.37 21.73
C ASP A 16 6.43 -20.51 23.19
N ILE A 17 7.30 -21.08 24.00
CA ILE A 17 7.10 -21.30 25.44
C ILE A 17 7.29 -20.03 26.29
N THR A 18 7.65 -18.90 25.67
CA THR A 18 8.09 -17.69 26.38
C THR A 18 7.06 -16.58 26.41
N THR A 19 6.44 -16.25 25.27
CA THR A 19 5.66 -14.99 25.17
C THR A 19 4.40 -15.05 24.30
N GLN A 20 4.27 -16.00 23.39
CA GLN A 20 3.15 -16.05 22.44
C GLN A 20 1.86 -16.64 23.04
N ASN A 21 0.73 -16.02 22.74
CA ASN A 21 -0.56 -16.72 22.78
C ASN A 21 -0.87 -17.35 21.41
N SER A 22 -0.73 -18.68 21.32
CA SER A 22 -0.88 -19.46 20.09
C SER A 22 -2.28 -19.44 19.48
N ALA A 23 -3.31 -19.08 20.24
CA ALA A 23 -4.69 -18.97 19.76
C ALA A 23 -5.00 -17.57 19.20
N THR A 24 -4.49 -16.51 19.84
CA THR A 24 -4.96 -15.13 19.59
C THR A 24 -3.94 -14.20 18.97
N GLU A 25 -2.64 -14.50 18.96
CA GLU A 25 -1.61 -13.59 18.40
C GLU A 25 -1.13 -14.00 17.00
N THR A 26 -1.49 -15.19 16.56
CA THR A 26 -1.12 -15.75 15.26
C THR A 26 -2.00 -15.27 14.12
N PHE A 27 -1.51 -15.32 12.89
CA PHE A 27 -2.34 -15.07 11.71
C PHE A 27 -3.32 -16.22 11.40
N PHE A 28 -3.03 -17.42 11.92
CA PHE A 28 -3.80 -18.65 11.76
C PHE A 28 -4.43 -19.08 13.09
N ASP A 29 -5.59 -19.71 13.07
CA ASP A 29 -6.15 -20.36 14.25
C ASP A 29 -5.51 -21.74 14.51
N GLU A 30 -5.99 -22.45 15.54
CA GLU A 30 -5.48 -23.79 15.90
C GLU A 30 -5.71 -24.85 14.83
N LYS A 31 -6.67 -24.64 13.91
CA LYS A 31 -6.95 -25.53 12.79
C LYS A 31 -6.09 -25.23 11.57
N GLY A 32 -5.37 -24.11 11.59
CA GLY A 32 -4.56 -23.61 10.49
C GLY A 32 -5.33 -22.72 9.52
N ASP A 33 -6.53 -22.27 9.88
CA ASP A 33 -7.34 -21.38 9.06
C ASP A 33 -6.96 -19.91 9.30
N LEU A 34 -7.07 -19.07 8.27
CA LEU A 34 -6.77 -17.63 8.38
C LEU A 34 -7.77 -16.90 9.26
N GLN A 35 -7.27 -16.11 10.21
CA GLN A 35 -8.10 -15.24 11.04
C GLN A 35 -8.46 -13.95 10.28
N GLN A 36 -9.52 -13.99 9.48
CA GLN A 36 -9.91 -12.94 8.52
C GLN A 36 -10.00 -11.52 9.12
N ALA A 37 -10.42 -11.37 10.37
CA ALA A 37 -10.44 -10.08 11.05
C ALA A 37 -9.04 -9.46 11.18
N LYS A 38 -8.00 -10.27 11.47
CA LYS A 38 -6.61 -9.81 11.51
C LYS A 38 -6.05 -9.56 10.12
N VAL A 39 -6.39 -10.43 9.16
CA VAL A 39 -6.04 -10.22 7.74
C VAL A 39 -6.51 -8.84 7.32
N LYS A 40 -7.78 -8.50 7.59
CA LYS A 40 -8.33 -7.17 7.27
C LYS A 40 -7.62 -6.05 8.03
N ALA A 41 -7.38 -6.20 9.33
CA ALA A 41 -6.73 -5.15 10.13
C ALA A 41 -5.28 -4.83 9.69
N LEU A 42 -4.56 -5.82 9.18
CA LEU A 42 -3.14 -5.71 8.82
C LEU A 42 -2.92 -5.49 7.32
N ALA A 43 -3.85 -5.93 6.47
CA ALA A 43 -3.81 -5.63 5.04
C ALA A 43 -4.09 -4.15 4.79
N ARG A 44 -3.28 -3.52 3.94
CA ARG A 44 -3.38 -2.10 3.61
C ARG A 44 -3.03 -1.88 2.15
N THR A 45 -3.56 -0.80 1.58
CA THR A 45 -2.94 -0.18 0.41
C THR A 45 -1.72 0.62 0.85
N TYR A 46 -0.57 0.41 0.22
CA TYR A 46 0.66 1.12 0.56
C TYR A 46 1.61 1.21 -0.63
N ALA A 47 2.57 2.14 -0.58
CA ALA A 47 3.58 2.31 -1.61
C ALA A 47 4.89 1.61 -1.22
N PRO A 48 5.18 0.39 -1.71
CA PRO A 48 6.44 -0.31 -1.41
C PRO A 48 7.67 0.38 -2.01
N THR A 49 7.49 1.19 -3.06
CA THR A 49 8.59 1.92 -3.71
C THR A 49 8.09 3.30 -4.12
N ILE A 50 8.87 4.34 -3.80
CA ILE A 50 8.52 5.74 -4.10
C ILE A 50 9.69 6.37 -4.85
N ALA A 51 9.41 6.90 -6.04
CA ALA A 51 10.36 7.56 -6.93
C ALA A 51 10.65 9.01 -6.49
N GLY A 52 10.95 9.21 -5.21
CA GLY A 52 11.18 10.52 -4.64
C GLY A 52 11.27 10.47 -3.12
N LYS A 53 11.24 11.63 -2.49
CA LYS A 53 11.20 11.74 -1.03
C LYS A 53 9.74 11.64 -0.56
N PRO A 54 9.35 10.62 0.23
CA PRO A 54 8.00 10.54 0.78
C PRO A 54 7.75 11.69 1.77
N ASP A 55 6.65 12.42 1.57
CA ASP A 55 6.22 13.50 2.46
C ASP A 55 5.00 13.09 3.30
N HIS A 56 4.09 12.32 2.71
CA HIS A 56 2.89 11.81 3.36
C HIS A 56 2.47 10.47 2.73
N MET A 57 2.03 9.53 3.56
CA MET A 57 1.37 8.30 3.12
C MET A 57 0.31 7.93 4.15
N HIS A 58 -0.93 7.77 3.71
CA HIS A 58 -2.07 7.43 4.56
C HIS A 58 -2.97 6.41 3.89
N PHE A 59 -3.53 5.52 4.70
CA PHE A 59 -4.55 4.55 4.29
C PHE A 59 -5.60 4.45 5.39
N SER A 60 -6.87 4.67 5.03
CA SER A 60 -8.01 4.43 5.92
C SER A 60 -8.52 3.00 5.74
N PRO A 61 -8.41 2.13 6.75
CA PRO A 61 -9.02 0.80 6.70
C PRO A 61 -10.56 0.83 6.80
N GLU A 62 -11.15 1.97 7.16
CA GLU A 62 -12.60 2.17 7.20
C GLU A 62 -13.17 2.45 5.81
N SER A 63 -12.56 3.36 5.04
CA SER A 63 -13.04 3.76 3.72
C SER A 63 -12.32 3.07 2.56
N GLY A 64 -11.12 2.51 2.76
CA GLY A 64 -10.27 2.01 1.68
C GLY A 64 -9.54 3.13 0.91
N GLU A 65 -9.67 4.39 1.34
CA GLU A 65 -8.97 5.51 0.70
C GLU A 65 -7.48 5.50 1.03
N PHE A 66 -6.68 5.81 0.02
CA PHE A 66 -5.23 5.90 0.11
C PHE A 66 -4.74 7.22 -0.49
N ASP A 67 -3.85 7.90 0.24
CA ASP A 67 -3.22 9.14 -0.19
C ASP A 67 -1.71 9.04 -0.02
N LEU A 68 -0.98 9.37 -1.08
CA LEU A 68 0.48 9.47 -1.10
C LEU A 68 0.87 10.83 -1.67
N THR A 69 1.76 11.54 -0.97
CA THR A 69 2.48 12.67 -1.56
C THR A 69 3.98 12.48 -1.40
N TYR A 70 4.71 12.75 -2.47
CA TYR A 70 6.17 12.70 -2.46
C TYR A 70 6.75 13.82 -3.32
N THR A 71 7.95 14.24 -2.97
CA THR A 71 8.68 15.29 -3.67
C THR A 71 9.72 14.67 -4.60
N VAL A 72 9.74 15.10 -5.86
CA VAL A 72 10.74 14.71 -6.85
C VAL A 72 12.12 15.15 -6.36
N HIS A 73 13.05 14.19 -6.32
CA HIS A 73 14.42 14.42 -5.85
C HIS A 73 15.41 13.80 -6.84
N ARG A 74 16.34 14.60 -7.38
CA ARG A 74 17.20 14.18 -8.51
C ARG A 74 18.17 13.05 -8.20
N THR A 75 18.39 12.75 -6.93
CA THR A 75 19.21 11.61 -6.50
C THR A 75 18.49 10.28 -6.68
N VAL A 76 17.18 10.27 -6.91
CA VAL A 76 16.39 9.06 -7.18
C VAL A 76 16.40 8.84 -8.69
N SER A 77 17.00 7.72 -9.13
CA SER A 77 17.16 7.39 -10.55
C SER A 77 15.90 6.79 -11.19
N SER A 78 14.98 6.27 -10.38
CA SER A 78 13.70 5.74 -10.85
C SER A 78 12.70 6.87 -11.04
N LEU A 79 11.87 6.77 -12.10
CA LEU A 79 10.69 7.60 -12.31
C LEU A 79 9.39 6.91 -11.86
N THR A 80 9.49 5.63 -11.48
CA THR A 80 8.36 4.76 -11.18
C THR A 80 8.24 4.54 -9.68
N SER A 81 7.12 4.98 -9.12
CA SER A 81 6.64 4.54 -7.80
C SER A 81 5.71 3.35 -7.98
N GLN A 82 5.65 2.48 -6.97
CA GLN A 82 4.71 1.36 -6.95
C GLN A 82 3.73 1.52 -5.81
N VAL A 83 2.46 1.18 -6.05
CA VAL A 83 1.40 1.16 -5.03
C VAL A 83 0.73 -0.20 -5.04
N PHE A 84 0.82 -0.92 -3.92
CA PHE A 84 0.16 -2.20 -3.70
C PHE A 84 -1.26 -1.94 -3.19
N LEU A 85 -2.26 -2.57 -3.82
CA LEU A 85 -3.68 -2.47 -3.49
C LEU A 85 -4.17 -3.86 -3.09
N GLN A 86 -4.91 -3.92 -1.98
CA GLN A 86 -5.62 -5.14 -1.58
C GLN A 86 -7.07 -5.11 -2.04
N THR A 87 -7.32 -5.62 -3.24
CA THR A 87 -8.59 -5.45 -3.96
C THR A 87 -9.74 -6.22 -3.36
N ASP A 88 -9.52 -7.44 -2.87
CA ASP A 88 -10.60 -8.24 -2.30
C ASP A 88 -11.17 -7.63 -1.01
N LEU A 89 -10.32 -6.96 -0.24
CA LEU A 89 -10.71 -6.41 1.06
C LEU A 89 -11.23 -4.97 0.97
N TYR A 90 -10.71 -4.16 0.05
CA TYR A 90 -10.97 -2.72 0.03
C TYR A 90 -11.50 -2.18 -1.29
N TYR A 91 -11.36 -2.91 -2.40
CA TYR A 91 -11.78 -2.47 -3.73
C TYR A 91 -12.60 -3.53 -4.47
N PRO A 92 -13.63 -4.15 -3.86
CA PRO A 92 -14.36 -5.27 -4.46
C PRO A 92 -15.12 -4.86 -5.74
N ASN A 93 -15.45 -3.58 -5.89
CA ASN A 93 -16.13 -3.01 -7.06
C ASN A 93 -15.18 -2.20 -7.95
N GLY A 94 -13.87 -2.38 -7.76
CA GLY A 94 -12.83 -1.59 -8.42
C GLY A 94 -12.44 -0.33 -7.64
N PHE A 95 -11.59 0.48 -8.27
CA PHE A 95 -10.98 1.66 -7.70
C PHE A 95 -10.83 2.76 -8.75
N SER A 96 -10.69 3.99 -8.26
CA SER A 96 -10.30 5.15 -9.06
C SER A 96 -8.93 5.65 -8.61
N VAL A 97 -8.13 6.17 -9.53
CA VAL A 97 -6.83 6.76 -9.26
C VAL A 97 -6.81 8.19 -9.77
N ARG A 98 -6.40 9.12 -8.90
CA ARG A 98 -6.17 10.51 -9.24
C ARG A 98 -4.71 10.86 -8.97
N THR A 99 -4.03 11.43 -9.96
CA THR A 99 -2.66 11.88 -9.85
C THR A 99 -2.55 13.39 -10.07
N LEU A 100 -1.61 14.02 -9.38
CA LEU A 100 -1.22 15.41 -9.62
C LEU A 100 0.32 15.49 -9.71
N PRO A 101 0.87 16.22 -10.70
CA PRO A 101 0.20 16.87 -11.82
C PRO A 101 -0.38 15.86 -12.84
N ALA A 102 -1.67 15.96 -13.18
CA ALA A 102 -2.40 14.92 -13.92
C ALA A 102 -1.85 14.61 -15.33
N ARG A 103 -1.19 15.57 -15.98
CA ARG A 103 -0.62 15.37 -17.33
C ARG A 103 0.76 14.70 -17.32
N GLN A 104 1.49 14.88 -16.23
CA GLN A 104 2.90 14.47 -16.10
C GLN A 104 3.07 13.24 -15.20
N VAL A 105 1.97 12.75 -14.61
CA VAL A 105 1.98 11.58 -13.73
C VAL A 105 0.93 10.62 -14.23
N LYS A 106 1.38 9.50 -14.78
CA LYS A 106 0.55 8.44 -15.34
C LYS A 106 0.58 7.23 -14.41
N TRP A 107 -0.42 6.38 -14.53
CA TRP A 107 -0.45 5.12 -13.80
C TRP A 107 -0.91 3.98 -14.71
N GLN A 108 -0.48 2.77 -14.38
CA GLN A 108 -0.90 1.55 -15.05
C GLN A 108 -0.81 0.36 -14.08
N VAL A 109 -1.56 -0.70 -14.36
CA VAL A 109 -1.40 -1.97 -13.65
C VAL A 109 -0.09 -2.61 -14.10
N ASN A 110 0.83 -2.82 -13.15
CA ASN A 110 2.09 -3.53 -13.38
C ASN A 110 1.87 -5.04 -13.34
N SER A 111 1.22 -5.50 -12.27
CA SER A 111 0.91 -6.90 -12.02
C SER A 111 -0.33 -7.02 -11.15
N GLN A 112 -0.95 -8.19 -11.18
CA GLN A 112 -2.13 -8.51 -10.40
C GLN A 112 -2.13 -9.99 -10.07
N GLY A 113 -2.77 -10.35 -8.96
CA GLY A 113 -3.03 -11.72 -8.58
C GLY A 113 -4.41 -11.85 -7.96
N GLU A 114 -4.65 -12.97 -7.29
CA GLU A 114 -5.89 -13.17 -6.55
C GLU A 114 -5.95 -12.19 -5.37
N GLY A 115 -6.86 -11.22 -5.46
CA GLY A 115 -7.15 -10.26 -4.41
C GLY A 115 -6.18 -9.10 -4.23
N TRP A 116 -5.26 -8.88 -5.17
CA TRP A 116 -4.33 -7.76 -5.13
C TRP A 116 -3.93 -7.24 -6.51
N ILE A 117 -3.54 -5.96 -6.54
CA ILE A 117 -2.99 -5.26 -7.70
C ILE A 117 -1.75 -4.49 -7.29
N LEU A 118 -0.73 -4.47 -8.15
CA LEU A 118 0.41 -3.56 -8.06
C LEU A 118 0.30 -2.53 -9.17
N LEU A 119 0.19 -1.26 -8.81
CA LEU A 119 0.17 -0.13 -9.75
C LEU A 119 1.57 0.45 -9.89
N ASP A 120 1.97 0.71 -11.12
CA ASP A 120 3.06 1.65 -11.39
C ASP A 120 2.48 3.06 -11.51
N VAL A 121 3.10 4.02 -10.82
CA VAL A 121 2.86 5.45 -10.96
C VAL A 121 4.15 6.08 -11.48
N VAL A 122 4.12 6.52 -12.74
CA VAL A 122 5.29 7.02 -13.47
C VAL A 122 5.15 8.50 -13.68
N HIS A 123 6.17 9.26 -13.29
CA HIS A 123 6.24 10.69 -13.56
C HIS A 123 7.20 11.02 -14.70
N ASP A 124 6.96 12.13 -15.40
CA ASP A 124 7.78 12.55 -16.52
C ASP A 124 9.19 12.96 -16.07
N SER A 125 10.20 12.67 -16.90
CA SER A 125 11.61 12.94 -16.59
C SER A 125 11.99 14.42 -16.56
N ASP A 126 11.13 15.29 -17.10
CA ASP A 126 11.32 16.74 -17.14
C ASP A 126 10.76 17.47 -15.91
N LEU A 127 10.17 16.74 -14.96
CA LEU A 127 9.72 17.32 -13.70
C LEU A 127 10.90 17.96 -12.95
N THR A 128 10.66 19.17 -12.45
CA THR A 128 11.67 19.90 -11.70
C THR A 128 11.86 19.30 -10.32
N GLU A 129 13.11 19.32 -9.85
CA GLU A 129 13.44 19.01 -8.46
C GLU A 129 12.59 19.85 -7.51
N GLY A 130 12.03 19.21 -6.48
CA GLY A 130 11.10 19.86 -5.56
C GLY A 130 9.64 19.83 -6.00
N THR A 131 9.30 19.33 -7.20
CA THR A 131 7.90 19.14 -7.60
C THR A 131 7.23 18.11 -6.69
N GLN A 132 6.07 18.47 -6.14
CA GLN A 132 5.26 17.54 -5.37
C GLN A 132 4.35 16.74 -6.30
N ILE A 133 4.36 15.43 -6.12
CA ILE A 133 3.45 14.49 -6.76
C ILE A 133 2.44 14.02 -5.71
N SER A 134 1.17 13.99 -6.08
CA SER A 134 0.09 13.42 -5.26
C SER A 134 -0.56 12.26 -5.98
N VAL A 135 -0.84 11.18 -5.25
CA VAL A 135 -1.58 10.00 -5.72
C VAL A 135 -2.69 9.75 -4.72
N ALA A 136 -3.94 9.75 -5.18
CA ALA A 136 -5.10 9.40 -4.39
C ALA A 136 -5.81 8.21 -5.03
N ILE A 137 -6.12 7.19 -4.23
CA ILE A 137 -6.84 5.99 -4.66
C ILE A 137 -8.06 5.83 -3.76
N ALA A 138 -9.23 5.64 -4.36
CA ALA A 138 -10.48 5.45 -3.65
C ALA A 138 -11.28 4.31 -4.27
N PRO A 139 -12.07 3.54 -3.48
CA PRO A 139 -12.99 2.57 -4.04
C PRO A 139 -13.98 3.22 -5.01
N SER A 140 -14.33 2.51 -6.07
CA SER A 140 -15.38 2.95 -6.98
C SER A 140 -16.72 3.00 -6.25
N SER A 141 -17.49 4.07 -6.45
CA SER A 141 -18.87 4.12 -5.99
C SER A 141 -19.69 3.04 -6.70
N VAL A 142 -20.58 2.38 -5.95
CA VAL A 142 -21.58 1.44 -6.47
C VAL A 142 -22.68 2.19 -7.18
#